data_AF-A0A0G4N4B0-F1
#
_entry.id   AF-A0A0G4N4B0-F1
#
_cell.length_a   1.000
_cell.length_b   1.000
_cell.length_c   1.000
_cell.angle_alpha   90.00
_cell.angle_beta   90.00
_cell.angle_gamma   90.00
#
_symmetry.space_group_name_H-M   'P 1'
#
loop_
_entity.id
_entity.type
_entity.pdbx_description
1 polymer ?
#
loop_
_entity_poly.entity_id
_entity_poly.type
_entity_poly.pdbx_seq_one_letter_code
_entity_poly.pdbx_strand_id
1 'polypeptide(L)'
;MSTTTVSTTTATATASPRQPDISYHPDYEKYQARATRRAKLDLPKTLPDGFPAQLQGPLVWEGQGLADRYQWTYVLSPAQLQEVDEALRSFKALNLPLGRLSPDTFPLPTLHAEL
;
A
#
# COMPACT_ATOMS: atom_id res chain seq x y z
N MET A 1 33.08 47.99 47.92
CA MET A 1 33.06 46.53 47.68
C MET A 1 31.79 46.23 46.91
N SER A 2 31.83 46.27 45.57
CA SER A 2 30.64 46.10 44.72
C SER A 2 30.81 44.81 43.93
N THR A 3 30.03 43.79 44.30
CA THR A 3 30.01 42.48 43.67
C THR A 3 29.25 42.55 42.33
N THR A 4 29.93 42.14 41.25
CA THR A 4 29.34 42.01 39.92
C THR A 4 28.78 40.60 39.77
N THR A 5 27.46 40.48 39.62
CA THR A 5 26.79 39.21 39.31
C THR A 5 26.75 39.02 37.81
N VAL A 6 27.36 37.96 37.30
CA VAL A 6 27.30 37.56 35.88
C VAL A 6 26.08 36.66 35.69
N SER A 7 25.14 37.08 34.84
CA SER A 7 24.01 36.26 34.42
C SER A 7 24.39 35.47 33.16
N THR A 8 24.54 34.15 33.29
CA THR A 8 24.65 33.24 32.16
C THR A 8 23.26 32.94 31.60
N THR A 9 22.98 33.39 30.37
CA THR A 9 21.78 33.03 29.62
C THR A 9 22.00 31.70 28.91
N THR A 10 21.36 30.64 29.36
CA THR A 10 21.37 29.33 28.70
C THR A 10 20.57 29.39 27.39
N ALA A 11 21.23 29.11 26.26
CA ALA A 11 20.60 28.98 24.96
C ALA A 11 19.62 27.77 24.93
N THR A 12 18.45 27.96 24.33
CA THR A 12 17.37 26.97 24.25
C THR A 12 17.76 25.82 23.31
N ALA A 13 17.81 24.59 23.84
CA ALA A 13 18.08 23.40 23.05
C ALA A 13 16.86 22.99 22.20
N THR A 14 17.09 22.77 20.90
CA THR A 14 16.09 22.29 19.92
C THR A 14 15.64 20.86 20.29
N ALA A 15 14.33 20.64 20.43
CA ALA A 15 13.77 19.36 20.85
C ALA A 15 13.95 18.26 19.79
N SER A 16 14.62 17.15 20.16
CA SER A 16 14.72 15.93 19.34
C SER A 16 13.32 15.34 19.05
N PRO A 17 13.11 14.67 17.90
CA PRO A 17 11.84 14.02 17.57
C PRO A 17 11.54 12.94 18.62
N ARG A 18 10.61 13.25 19.53
CA ARG A 18 10.18 12.32 20.58
C ARG A 18 9.33 11.21 19.96
N GLN A 19 9.58 9.97 20.38
CA GLN A 19 8.73 8.83 20.03
C GLN A 19 7.26 9.19 20.33
N PRO A 20 6.34 8.98 19.39
CA PRO A 20 4.92 9.25 19.62
C PRO A 20 4.41 8.41 20.81
N ASP A 21 3.58 9.01 21.67
CA ASP A 21 2.86 8.29 22.72
C ASP A 21 1.75 7.43 22.08
N ILE A 22 2.15 6.26 21.58
CA ILE A 22 1.29 5.24 20.98
C ILE A 22 1.44 3.93 21.77
N SER A 23 0.37 3.55 22.48
CA SER A 23 0.29 2.25 23.17
C SER A 23 -0.25 1.19 22.21
N TYR A 24 0.06 -0.09 22.48
CA TYR A 24 -0.50 -1.21 21.73
C TYR A 24 -2.03 -1.32 21.92
N HIS A 25 -2.51 -1.10 23.14
CA HIS A 25 -3.95 -1.14 23.41
C HIS A 25 -4.62 0.16 22.94
N PRO A 26 -5.79 0.07 22.26
CA PRO A 26 -6.59 1.23 21.95
C PRO A 26 -6.95 2.00 23.22
N ASP A 27 -6.65 3.30 23.24
CA ASP A 27 -7.00 4.21 24.33
C ASP A 27 -7.97 5.26 23.77
N TYR A 28 -9.20 5.20 24.26
CA TYR A 28 -10.30 6.03 23.75
C TYR A 28 -10.13 7.51 24.11
N GLU A 29 -9.63 7.82 25.31
CA GLU A 29 -9.41 9.20 25.73
C GLU A 29 -8.29 9.84 24.91
N LYS A 30 -7.19 9.11 24.68
CA LYS A 30 -6.10 9.57 23.79
C LYS A 30 -6.58 9.76 22.35
N TYR A 31 -7.47 8.89 21.87
CA TYR A 31 -8.11 9.05 20.56
C TYR A 31 -8.95 10.34 20.50
N GLN A 32 -9.84 10.57 21.47
CA GLN A 32 -10.67 11.76 21.52
C GLN A 32 -9.82 13.04 21.60
N ALA A 33 -8.84 13.08 22.49
CA ALA A 33 -7.93 14.22 22.63
C ALA A 33 -7.19 14.53 21.32
N ARG A 34 -6.75 13.50 20.59
CA ARG A 34 -6.13 13.65 19.26
C ARG A 34 -7.12 14.18 18.22
N ALA A 35 -8.35 13.66 18.20
CA ALA A 35 -9.39 14.10 17.29
C ALA A 35 -9.77 15.57 17.52
N THR A 36 -9.98 15.99 18.78
CA THR A 36 -10.24 17.38 19.14
C THR A 36 -9.08 18.30 18.76
N ARG A 37 -7.83 17.88 19.01
CA ARG A 37 -6.65 18.64 18.58
C ARG A 37 -6.58 18.76 17.07
N ARG A 38 -6.89 17.69 16.32
CA ARG A 38 -6.91 17.69 14.85
C ARG A 38 -7.99 18.62 14.30
N ALA A 39 -9.17 18.64 14.90
CA ALA A 39 -10.28 19.50 14.50
C ALA A 39 -10.01 21.00 14.74
N LYS A 40 -9.15 21.34 15.72
CA LYS A 40 -8.75 22.73 16.00
C LYS A 40 -7.62 23.25 15.10
N LEU A 41 -6.94 22.37 14.37
CA LEU A 41 -5.89 22.75 13.45
C LEU A 41 -6.52 23.24 12.13
N ASP A 42 -5.94 24.27 11.54
CA ASP A 42 -6.28 24.68 10.18
C ASP A 42 -5.52 23.78 9.20
N LEU A 43 -6.22 22.81 8.62
CA LEU A 43 -5.65 21.86 7.67
C LEU A 43 -5.91 22.34 6.24
N PRO A 44 -4.93 22.20 5.32
CA PRO A 44 -5.20 22.38 3.91
C PRO A 44 -6.27 21.39 3.45
N LYS A 45 -7.29 21.90 2.76
CA LYS A 45 -8.36 21.10 2.15
C LYS A 45 -8.08 20.73 0.70
N THR A 46 -6.94 21.18 0.17
CA THR A 46 -6.49 20.96 -1.20
C THR A 46 -5.28 20.04 -1.22
N LEU A 47 -5.12 19.34 -2.34
CA LEU A 47 -3.94 18.52 -2.57
C LEU A 47 -2.70 19.41 -2.79
N PRO A 48 -1.50 18.92 -2.47
CA PRO A 48 -0.25 19.63 -2.75
C PRO A 48 -0.04 19.88 -4.25
N ASP A 49 0.79 20.86 -4.58
CA ASP A 49 1.17 21.13 -5.96
C ASP A 49 1.78 19.87 -6.62
N GLY A 50 1.33 19.57 -7.84
CA GLY A 50 1.74 18.38 -8.60
C GLY A 50 0.83 17.17 -8.41
N PHE A 51 -0.13 17.20 -7.48
CA PHE A 51 -1.14 16.15 -7.37
C PHE A 51 -2.38 16.47 -8.22
N PRO A 52 -2.91 15.49 -8.97
CA PRO A 52 -4.12 15.70 -9.74
C PRO A 52 -5.33 15.82 -8.81
N ALA A 53 -6.19 16.80 -9.07
CA ALA A 53 -7.45 16.97 -8.33
C ALA A 53 -8.40 15.77 -8.48
N GLN A 54 -8.28 15.04 -9.59
CA GLN A 54 -9.04 13.82 -9.87
C GLN A 54 -8.16 12.85 -10.66
N LEU A 55 -8.20 11.57 -10.28
CA LEU A 55 -7.61 10.50 -11.07
C LEU A 55 -8.55 10.13 -12.22
N GLN A 56 -8.00 10.01 -13.41
CA GLN A 56 -8.71 9.58 -14.60
C GLN A 56 -7.95 8.40 -15.19
N GLY A 57 -8.67 7.35 -15.59
CA GLY A 57 -8.07 6.20 -16.21
C GLY A 57 -8.90 4.94 -16.04
N PRO A 58 -8.52 3.86 -16.74
CA PRO A 58 -9.25 2.59 -16.70
C PRO A 58 -9.26 1.94 -15.31
N LEU A 59 -8.30 2.31 -14.44
CA LEU A 59 -8.18 1.81 -13.07
C LEU A 59 -9.04 2.59 -12.06
N VAL A 60 -9.69 3.68 -12.47
CA VAL A 60 -10.55 4.49 -11.60
C VAL A 60 -11.97 3.98 -11.73
N TRP A 61 -12.48 3.37 -10.66
CA TRP A 61 -13.81 2.79 -10.63
C TRP A 61 -14.55 3.14 -9.35
N GLU A 62 -15.87 3.15 -9.45
CA GLU A 62 -16.77 3.22 -8.30
C GLU A 62 -17.37 1.83 -8.09
N GLY A 63 -17.56 1.40 -6.84
CA GLY A 63 -18.08 0.06 -6.54
C GLY A 63 -19.45 -0.21 -7.17
N GLN A 64 -20.23 0.86 -7.40
CA GLN A 64 -21.53 0.79 -8.07
C GLN A 64 -21.35 0.64 -9.60
N GLY A 65 -21.81 -0.50 -10.13
CA GLY A 65 -21.73 -0.82 -11.56
C GLY A 65 -20.35 -1.29 -12.02
N LEU A 66 -19.48 -1.70 -11.08
CA LEU A 66 -18.18 -2.26 -11.40
C LEU A 66 -18.30 -3.60 -12.14
N ALA A 67 -19.22 -4.46 -11.70
CA ALA A 67 -19.53 -5.74 -12.35
C ALA A 67 -20.15 -5.56 -13.75
N ASP A 68 -20.90 -4.48 -13.97
CA ASP A 68 -21.52 -4.17 -15.26
C ASP A 68 -20.52 -3.59 -16.27
N ARG A 69 -19.51 -2.87 -15.77
CA ARG A 69 -18.52 -2.17 -16.58
C ARG A 69 -17.29 -3.00 -16.90
N TYR A 70 -16.90 -3.91 -16.01
CA TYR A 70 -15.64 -4.64 -16.13
C TYR A 70 -15.86 -6.15 -16.09
N GLN A 71 -15.50 -6.81 -17.19
CA GLN A 71 -15.41 -8.27 -17.25
C GLN A 71 -14.04 -8.72 -16.75
N TRP A 72 -13.84 -8.67 -15.43
CA TRP A 72 -12.60 -9.16 -14.79
C TRP A 72 -12.50 -10.69 -14.73
N THR A 73 -13.60 -11.39 -14.98
CA THR A 73 -13.63 -12.85 -14.89
C THR A 73 -13.23 -13.41 -16.25
N TYR A 74 -12.02 -13.94 -16.31
CA TYR A 74 -11.57 -14.74 -17.45
C TYR A 74 -11.97 -16.19 -17.23
N VAL A 75 -12.80 -16.73 -18.13
CA VAL A 75 -13.26 -18.13 -18.07
C VAL A 75 -12.40 -18.95 -19.02
N LEU A 76 -11.61 -19.87 -18.46
CA LEU A 76 -10.75 -20.74 -19.24
C LEU A 76 -11.57 -21.68 -20.13
N SER A 77 -11.17 -21.78 -21.40
CA SER A 77 -11.73 -22.76 -22.32
C SER A 77 -11.26 -24.19 -21.98
N PRO A 78 -11.97 -25.24 -22.45
CA PRO A 78 -11.51 -26.62 -22.27
C PRO A 78 -10.10 -26.88 -22.81
N ALA A 79 -9.72 -26.23 -23.92
CA ALA A 79 -8.39 -26.36 -24.50
C ALA A 79 -7.30 -25.75 -23.60
N GLN A 80 -7.57 -24.59 -23.00
CA GLN A 80 -6.65 -23.94 -22.06
C GLN A 80 -6.52 -24.73 -20.77
N LEU A 81 -7.61 -25.35 -20.29
CA LEU A 81 -7.53 -26.26 -19.14
C LEU A 81 -6.68 -27.49 -19.44
N GLN A 82 -6.79 -28.04 -20.65
CA GLN A 82 -5.95 -29.15 -21.08
C GLN A 82 -4.46 -28.76 -21.14
N GLU A 83 -4.16 -27.57 -21.70
CA GLU A 83 -2.81 -27.03 -21.75
C GLU A 83 -2.19 -26.90 -20.35
N VAL A 84 -2.95 -26.35 -19.39
CA VAL A 84 -2.51 -26.23 -17.98
C VAL A 84 -2.24 -27.60 -17.35
N ASP A 85 -3.07 -28.61 -17.63
CA ASP A 85 -2.86 -29.97 -17.13
C ASP A 85 -1.59 -30.62 -17.73
N GLU A 86 -1.32 -30.39 -19.01
CA GLU A 86 -0.10 -30.87 -19.67
C GLU A 86 1.17 -30.18 -19.11
N ALA A 87 1.12 -28.86 -18.92
CA ALA A 87 2.19 -28.10 -18.27
C ALA A 87 2.41 -28.57 -16.82
N LEU A 88 1.34 -28.89 -16.09
CA LEU A 88 1.44 -29.43 -14.74
C LEU A 88 2.06 -30.83 -14.71
N ARG A 89 1.69 -31.72 -15.65
CA ARG A 89 2.27 -33.06 -15.76
C ARG A 89 3.76 -32.99 -16.09
N SER A 90 4.16 -32.13 -17.03
CA SER A 90 5.57 -31.95 -17.37
C SER A 90 6.39 -31.38 -16.21
N PHE A 91 5.90 -30.35 -15.51
CA PHE A 91 6.60 -29.79 -14.35
C PHE A 91 6.77 -30.81 -13.21
N LYS A 92 5.74 -31.60 -12.92
CA LYS A 92 5.83 -32.68 -11.92
C LYS A 92 6.87 -33.73 -12.30
N ALA A 93 7.00 -34.06 -13.58
CA ALA A 93 8.02 -35.00 -14.06
C ALA A 93 9.46 -34.49 -13.88
N LEU A 94 9.67 -33.16 -13.88
CA LEU A 94 10.98 -32.55 -13.62
C LEU A 94 11.42 -32.68 -12.15
N ASN A 95 10.49 -32.99 -11.22
CA ASN A 95 10.75 -33.15 -9.79
C ASN A 95 11.50 -31.95 -9.16
N LEU A 96 11.17 -30.74 -9.62
CA LEU A 96 11.74 -29.49 -9.12
C LEU A 96 10.91 -28.91 -7.97
N PRO A 97 11.52 -28.16 -7.05
CA PRO A 97 10.77 -27.45 -6.03
C PRO A 97 9.90 -26.35 -6.67
N LEU A 98 8.75 -26.04 -6.06
CA LEU A 98 7.79 -25.04 -6.58
C LEU A 98 8.41 -23.66 -6.84
N GLY A 99 9.47 -23.28 -6.11
CA GLY A 99 10.20 -22.03 -6.35
C GLY A 99 10.96 -21.97 -7.68
N ARG A 100 11.00 -23.06 -8.45
CA ARG A 100 11.57 -23.12 -9.80
C ARG A 100 10.53 -22.96 -10.91
N LEU A 101 9.27 -22.66 -10.57
CA LEU A 101 8.24 -22.32 -11.55
C LEU A 101 8.62 -21.05 -12.32
N SER A 102 8.88 -21.20 -13.61
CA SER A 102 9.09 -20.13 -14.58
C SER A 102 8.38 -20.46 -15.90
N PRO A 103 8.25 -19.48 -16.83
CA PRO A 103 7.75 -19.75 -18.18
C PRO A 103 8.51 -20.86 -18.92
N ASP A 104 9.79 -21.08 -18.58
CA ASP A 104 10.62 -22.14 -19.18
C ASP A 104 10.27 -23.53 -18.63
N THR A 105 9.93 -23.63 -17.34
CA THR A 105 9.62 -24.90 -16.68
C THR A 105 8.13 -25.26 -16.69
N PHE A 106 7.28 -24.27 -16.98
CA PHE A 106 5.83 -24.39 -17.05
C PHE A 106 5.33 -23.67 -18.33
N PRO A 107 5.58 -24.27 -19.51
CA PRO A 107 5.27 -23.61 -20.77
C PRO A 107 3.75 -23.57 -21.02
N LEU A 108 3.24 -22.38 -21.33
CA LEU A 108 1.86 -22.13 -21.73
C LEU A 108 1.85 -21.45 -23.11
N PRO A 109 2.12 -22.19 -24.20
CA PRO A 109 2.30 -21.62 -25.53
C PRO A 109 1.10 -20.83 -26.07
N THR A 110 -0.13 -21.19 -25.67
CA THR A 110 -1.35 -20.52 -26.12
C THR A 110 -1.91 -19.59 -25.05
N LEU A 111 -2.04 -20.08 -23.81
CA LEU A 111 -2.66 -19.29 -22.74
C LEU A 111 -1.81 -18.08 -22.32
N HIS A 112 -0.47 -18.13 -22.43
CA HIS A 112 0.38 -17.00 -22.02
C HIS A 112 0.19 -15.76 -22.89
N ALA A 113 -0.15 -15.91 -24.18
CA ALA A 113 -0.33 -14.77 -25.08
C ALA A 113 -1.69 -14.07 -24.89
N GLU A 114 -2.64 -14.73 -24.21
CA GLU A 114 -4.00 -14.22 -24.01
C GLU A 114 -4.20 -13.51 -22.65
N LEU A 115 -3.22 -13.61 -21.75
CA LEU A 115 -3.24 -13.05 -20.38
C LEU A 115 -2.26 -11.87 -20.25
#